data_AF-A0A0E4GA38-F1
#
_entry.id   AF-A0A0E4GA38-F1
#
_cell.length_a   1.000
_cell.length_b   1.000
_cell.length_c   1.000
_cell.angle_alpha   90.00
_cell.angle_beta   90.00
_cell.angle_gamma   90.00
#
_symmetry.space_group_name_H-M   'P 1'
#
loop_
_entity.id
_entity.type
_entity.pdbx_description
1 polymer ?
#
loop_
_entity_poly.entity_id
_entity_poly.type
_entity_poly.pdbx_seq_one_letter_code
_entity_poly.pdbx_strand_id
1 'polypeptide(L)' 'MPFFIVNQNGIYPFAYESYEQAGENCESGEFVFIADSMEFLEELLES' A
#
# COMPACT_ATOMS: atom_id res chain seq x y z
N MET A 1 -3.54 -8.01 -8.78
CA MET A 1 -3.89 -7.03 -7.73
C MET A 1 -2.60 -6.38 -7.28
N PRO A 2 -2.47 -5.06 -7.38
CA PRO A 2 -1.29 -4.32 -6.92
C PRO A 2 -1.09 -4.37 -5.41
N PHE A 3 0.15 -4.09 -5.00
CA PHE A 3 0.55 -3.95 -3.61
C PHE A 3 0.85 -2.48 -3.31
N PHE A 4 0.37 -1.97 -2.18
CA PHE A 4 0.53 -0.58 -1.76
C PHE A 4 1.20 -0.53 -0.40
N ILE A 5 2.11 0.43 -0.22
CA ILE A 5 2.70 0.72 1.09
C ILE A 5 1.86 1.83 1.74
N VAL A 6 1.50 1.62 3.00
CA VAL A 6 0.68 2.55 3.79
C VAL A 6 1.40 2.84 5.11
N ASN A 7 1.40 4.10 5.52
CA ASN A 7 1.87 4.49 6.84
C ASN A 7 0.88 5.47 7.50
N GLN A 8 1.27 6.03 8.64
CA GLN A 8 0.44 6.93 9.46
C GLN A 8 0.01 8.21 8.72
N ASN A 9 0.72 8.58 7.65
CA ASN A 9 0.44 9.77 6.84
C ASN A 9 -0.42 9.45 5.61
N GLY A 10 -0.69 8.17 5.30
CA GLY A 10 -1.50 7.75 4.16
C GLY A 10 -0.83 6.69 3.28
N ILE A 11 -1.31 6.60 2.05
CA ILE A 11 -0.87 5.62 1.04
C ILE A 11 0.23 6.23 0.19
N TYR A 12 1.27 5.45 -0.11
CA TYR A 12 2.32 5.86 -1.05
C TYR A 12 1.77 5.94 -2.48
N PRO A 13 2.22 6.89 -3.31
CA PRO A 13 1.67 7.12 -4.65
C PRO A 13 2.09 6.07 -5.69
N PHE A 14 2.57 4.90 -5.25
CA PHE A 14 3.10 3.84 -6.10
C PHE A 14 2.47 2.50 -5.76
N ALA A 15 2.10 1.78 -6.81
CA ALA A 15 1.69 0.39 -6.76
C ALA A 15 2.87 -0.50 -7.16
N TYR A 16 3.11 -1.56 -6.39
CA TYR A 16 4.08 -2.60 -6.71
C TYR A 16 3.39 -3.80 -7.36
N GLU A 17 4.12 -4.52 -8.20
CA GLU A 17 3.60 -5.67 -8.95
C GLU A 17 3.62 -6.96 -8.10
N SER A 18 4.45 -7.01 -7.06
CA SER A 18 4.56 -8.15 -6.15
C SER A 18 4.80 -7.73 -4.68
N TYR A 19 4.56 -8.67 -3.77
CA TYR A 19 4.80 -8.48 -2.34
C TYR A 19 6.28 -8.26 -2.04
N GLU A 20 7.17 -8.95 -2.76
CA GLU A 20 8.62 -8.84 -2.60
C GLU A 20 9.11 -7.44 -2.95
N GLN A 21 8.66 -6.87 -4.08
CA GLN A 21 9.00 -5.49 -4.46
C GLN A 21 8.50 -4.48 -3.43
N ALA A 22 7.26 -4.64 -2.94
CA ALA A 22 6.73 -3.79 -1.88
C ALA A 22 7.54 -3.95 -0.58
N GLY A 23 7.91 -5.18 -0.22
CA GLY A 23 8.70 -5.49 0.97
C GLY A 23 10.11 -4.92 0.96
N GLU A 24 10.77 -4.87 -0.21
CA GLU A 24 12.08 -4.22 -0.37
C GLU A 24 12.03 -2.70 -0.13
N ASN A 25 10.86 -2.08 -0.33
CA ASN A 25 10.65 -0.65 -0.17
C ASN A 25 9.86 -0.29 1.09
N CYS A 26 9.42 -1.27 1.88
CA CYS A 26 8.62 -1.08 3.08
C CYS A 26 9.54 -0.84 4.29
N GLU A 27 9.40 0.32 4.92
CA GLU A 27 10.19 0.69 6.09
C GLU A 27 9.50 0.32 7.42
N SER A 28 10.22 0.52 8.52
CA SER A 28 9.69 0.26 9.86
C SER A 28 8.53 1.20 10.19
N GLY A 29 7.38 0.62 10.57
CA GLY A 29 6.15 1.39 10.84
C GLY A 29 5.25 1.58 9.62
N GLU A 30 5.60 0.95 8.50
CA GLU A 30 4.77 0.88 7.29
C GLU A 30 4.17 -0.51 7.12
N PHE A 31 3.11 -0.60 6.33
CA PHE A 31 2.36 -1.82 6.08
C PHE A 31 2.12 -2.00 4.59
N VAL A 32 2.23 -3.24 4.13
CA VAL A 32 1.91 -3.61 2.74
C VAL A 32 0.46 -4.11 2.68
N PHE A 33 -0.36 -3.46 1.85
CA PHE A 33 -1.73 -3.83 1.55
C PHE A 33 -1.87 -4.33 0.11
N ILE A 34 -2.83 -5.23 -0.12
CA ILE A 34 -3.23 -5.68 -1.45
C ILE A 34 -4.63 -5.13 -1.71
N ALA A 35 -4.81 -4.42 -2.81
CA ALA A 35 -6.09 -3.85 -3.20
C ALA A 35 -6.22 -3.82 -4.74
N ASP A 36 -7.44 -3.69 -5.24
CA ASP A 36 -7.68 -3.61 -6.70
C ASP A 36 -7.21 -2.27 -7.29
N SER A 37 -7.37 -1.18 -6.53
CA SER A 37 -6.92 0.16 -6.88
C SER A 37 -6.54 0.95 -5.62
N MET A 38 -5.84 2.07 -5.83
CA MET A 38 -5.54 3.02 -4.74
C MET A 38 -6.81 3.65 -4.18
N GLU A 39 -7.73 4.10 -5.06
CA GLU A 39 -9.03 4.67 -4.67
C GLU A 39 -9.84 3.72 -3.76
N PHE A 40 -9.87 2.42 -4.08
CA PHE A 40 -10.53 1.43 -3.23
C PHE A 40 -9.84 1.28 -1.87
N LEU A 41 -8.50 1.35 -1.82
CA LEU A 41 -7.77 1.30 -0.57
C LEU A 41 -7.99 2.56 0.27
N GLU A 42 -8.09 3.74 -0.36
CA GLU A 42 -8.44 5.01 0.30
C GLU A 42 -9.82 4.92 0.95
N GLU A 43 -10.84 4.47 0.22
CA GLU A 43 -12.20 4.27 0.74
C GLU A 43 -12.24 3.32 1.95
N LEU A 44 -11.46 2.23 1.90
CA LEU A 44 -11.36 1.26 3.00
C LEU A 44 -10.69 1.83 4.25
N LEU A 45 -9.69 2.71 4.10
CA LEU A 45 -8.94 3.28 5.22
C LEU A 45 -9.65 4.49 5.86
N GLU A 46 -10.54 5.15 5.12
CA GLU A 46 -11.38 6.25 5.63
C GLU A 46 -12.64 5.77 6.38
N SER A 47 -12.92 4.46 6.38
CA SER A 47 -14.10 3.83 7.02
C SER A 47 -13.85 3.40 8.47
#